data_AF-A0A066WU91-F1
#
_entry.id   AF-A0A066WU91-F1
#
_cell.length_a   1.000
_cell.length_b   1.000
_cell.length_c   1.000
_cell.angle_alpha   90.00
_cell.angle_beta   90.00
_cell.angle_gamma   90.00
#
_symmetry.space_group_name_H-M   'P 1'
#
loop_
_entity.id
_entity.type
_entity.pdbx_description
1 polymer ?
#
loop_
_entity_poly.entity_id
_entity_poly.type
_entity_poly.pdbx_seq_one_letter_code
_entity_poly.pdbx_strand_id
1 'polypeptide(L)'
;MKNKIIFLSLIFFLNFSLHAQKSDWTKTELLNYKTLANLATYVSKHKNNKLSKEVLFKNYIYFDYVLNDTVVERKESRIQHFDSLFSRFKNIVNRIGIKNLDAKPVRFYKNNEVYKPFENELQKTEKNVFVYFDKRKPHSPLGTLLFEEKSNKLIAWILLNQGGYHYFLTFNLL
;
A
#
# COMPACT_ATOMS: atom_id res chain seq x y z
N MET A 1 -19.35 10.57 -45.75
CA MET A 1 -18.77 9.56 -44.85
C MET A 1 -17.33 9.89 -44.42
N LYS A 2 -17.04 11.11 -43.95
CA LYS A 2 -15.67 11.53 -43.57
C LYS A 2 -15.46 11.81 -42.06
N ASN A 3 -16.52 11.72 -41.25
CA ASN A 3 -16.47 12.10 -39.83
C ASN A 3 -16.43 10.92 -38.85
N LYS A 4 -16.33 9.67 -39.32
CA LYS A 4 -16.31 8.48 -38.44
C LYS A 4 -14.89 7.97 -38.11
N ILE A 5 -13.84 8.49 -38.74
CA ILE A 5 -12.46 8.00 -38.56
C ILE A 5 -11.76 8.68 -37.36
N ILE A 6 -12.20 9.86 -36.93
CA ILE A 6 -11.57 10.60 -35.82
C ILE A 6 -11.89 9.98 -34.44
N PHE A 7 -13.01 9.25 -34.31
CA PHE A 7 -13.38 8.67 -33.01
C PHE A 7 -12.58 7.41 -32.64
N LEU A 8 -11.97 6.73 -33.62
CA LEU A 8 -11.22 5.50 -33.39
C LEU A 8 -9.77 5.74 -32.93
N SER A 9 -9.17 6.90 -33.24
CA SER A 9 -7.79 7.20 -32.81
C SER A 9 -7.72 7.66 -31.34
N LEU A 10 -8.79 8.26 -30.79
CA LEU A 10 -8.83 8.71 -29.40
C LEU A 10 -8.84 7.55 -28.39
N ILE A 11 -9.38 6.39 -28.78
CA ILE A 11 -9.44 5.19 -27.93
C ILE A 11 -8.06 4.50 -27.85
N PHE A 12 -7.18 4.69 -28.83
CA PHE A 12 -5.86 4.06 -28.83
C PHE A 12 -4.86 4.77 -27.90
N PHE A 13 -4.97 6.09 -27.71
CA PHE A 13 -4.11 6.84 -26.79
C PHE A 13 -4.41 6.62 -25.31
N LEU A 14 -5.64 6.25 -24.95
CA LEU A 14 -6.01 6.00 -23.54
C LEU A 14 -5.41 4.71 -22.96
N ASN A 15 -5.04 3.74 -23.82
CA ASN A 15 -4.48 2.46 -23.37
C ASN A 15 -2.96 2.50 -23.11
N PHE A 16 -2.24 3.50 -23.62
CA PHE A 16 -0.80 3.61 -23.37
C PHE A 16 -0.44 4.16 -21.98
N SER A 17 -1.38 4.84 -21.30
CA SER A 17 -1.09 5.47 -20.00
C SER A 17 -0.96 4.49 -18.81
N LEU A 18 -1.50 3.27 -18.93
CA LEU A 18 -1.45 2.25 -17.88
C LEU A 18 -0.21 1.33 -18.01
N HIS A 19 0.25 1.07 -19.23
CA HIS A 19 1.39 0.17 -19.47
C HIS A 19 2.75 0.89 -19.39
N ALA A 20 2.82 2.16 -19.80
CA ALA A 20 4.02 2.99 -19.66
C ALA A 20 4.36 3.32 -18.19
N GLN A 21 3.42 3.11 -17.26
CA GLN A 21 3.58 3.60 -15.90
C GLN A 21 4.46 2.70 -15.01
N LYS A 22 4.77 1.47 -15.46
CA LYS A 22 5.59 0.49 -14.71
C LYS A 22 6.97 0.21 -15.30
N SER A 23 7.27 0.71 -16.50
CA SER A 23 8.58 0.48 -17.14
C SER A 23 9.74 1.04 -16.32
N ASP A 24 9.48 2.14 -15.60
CA ASP A 24 10.51 2.87 -14.86
C ASP A 24 10.58 2.43 -13.39
N TRP A 25 9.94 1.32 -13.02
CA TRP A 25 9.92 0.83 -11.65
C TRP A 25 11.15 -0.01 -11.35
N THR A 26 11.72 0.20 -10.18
CA THR A 26 12.81 -0.65 -9.68
C THR A 26 12.32 -2.06 -9.37
N LYS A 27 13.25 -3.02 -9.28
CA LYS A 27 12.93 -4.40 -8.88
C LYS A 27 12.22 -4.45 -7.51
N THR A 28 12.66 -3.64 -6.55
CA THR A 28 12.03 -3.53 -5.22
C THR A 28 10.62 -2.97 -5.29
N GLU A 29 10.40 -1.90 -6.08
CA GLU A 29 9.05 -1.34 -6.30
C GLU A 29 8.09 -2.38 -6.89
N LEU A 30 8.55 -3.16 -7.88
CA LEU A 30 7.75 -4.24 -8.48
C LEU A 30 7.39 -5.34 -7.48
N LEU A 31 8.33 -5.72 -6.60
CA LEU A 31 8.10 -6.71 -5.56
C LEU A 31 7.12 -6.20 -4.49
N ASN A 32 7.30 -4.98 -3.99
CA ASN A 32 6.40 -4.34 -3.03
C ASN A 32 4.97 -4.25 -3.58
N TYR A 33 4.83 -3.82 -4.84
CA TYR A 33 3.53 -3.77 -5.50
C TYR A 33 2.91 -5.16 -5.65
N LYS A 34 3.70 -6.18 -6.01
CA LYS A 34 3.22 -7.56 -6.10
C LYS A 34 2.73 -8.06 -4.73
N THR A 35 3.45 -7.78 -3.65
CA THR A 35 3.00 -8.09 -2.29
C THR A 35 1.67 -7.42 -1.98
N LEU A 36 1.53 -6.12 -2.27
CA LEU A 36 0.28 -5.38 -2.06
C LEU A 36 -0.90 -5.96 -2.85
N ALA A 37 -0.69 -6.23 -4.14
CA ALA A 37 -1.73 -6.77 -5.01
C ALA A 37 -2.19 -8.16 -4.54
N ASN A 38 -1.25 -9.00 -4.11
CA ASN A 38 -1.56 -10.32 -3.55
C ASN A 38 -2.28 -10.21 -2.21
N LEU A 39 -1.86 -9.29 -1.33
CA LEU A 39 -2.53 -9.00 -0.06
C LEU A 39 -3.96 -8.52 -0.28
N ALA A 40 -4.18 -7.54 -1.18
CA ALA A 40 -5.51 -7.04 -1.51
C ALA A 40 -6.42 -8.16 -2.06
N THR A 41 -5.86 -9.03 -2.91
CA THR A 41 -6.56 -10.20 -3.46
C THR A 41 -6.88 -11.23 -2.39
N TYR A 42 -5.95 -11.51 -1.49
CA TYR A 42 -6.16 -12.40 -0.37
C TYR A 42 -7.29 -11.88 0.51
N VAL A 43 -7.25 -10.60 0.89
CA VAL A 43 -8.28 -9.98 1.73
C VAL A 43 -9.65 -9.96 1.06
N SER A 44 -9.73 -9.63 -0.23
CA SER A 44 -11.01 -9.56 -0.94
C SER A 44 -11.71 -10.91 -1.07
N LYS A 45 -10.95 -12.02 -1.08
CA LYS A 45 -11.50 -13.37 -1.21
C LYS A 45 -12.02 -13.97 0.10
N HIS A 46 -11.70 -13.37 1.26
CA HIS A 46 -12.00 -13.95 2.57
C HIS A 46 -12.96 -13.05 3.37
N LYS A 47 -13.89 -13.66 4.12
CA LYS A 47 -14.74 -12.95 5.10
C LYS A 47 -13.95 -12.55 6.35
N ASN A 48 -14.43 -11.58 7.14
CA ASN A 48 -13.70 -10.94 8.26
C ASN A 48 -13.06 -11.93 9.24
N ASN A 49 -13.79 -12.96 9.62
CA ASN A 49 -13.35 -14.01 10.55
C ASN A 49 -12.52 -15.14 9.91
N LYS A 50 -12.19 -15.05 8.60
CA LYS A 50 -11.49 -16.13 7.87
C LYS A 50 -10.08 -15.76 7.42
N LEU A 51 -9.54 -14.63 7.87
CA LEU A 51 -8.18 -14.25 7.56
C LEU A 51 -7.22 -14.97 8.52
N SER A 52 -6.29 -15.74 7.97
CA SER A 52 -5.26 -16.39 8.77
C SER A 52 -4.15 -15.39 9.07
N LYS A 53 -3.94 -15.07 10.35
CA LYS A 53 -2.80 -14.26 10.82
C LYS A 53 -1.48 -14.88 10.40
N GLU A 54 -1.37 -16.21 10.45
CA GLU A 54 -0.18 -16.93 9.99
C GLU A 54 0.10 -16.66 8.51
N VAL A 55 -0.92 -16.75 7.64
CA VAL A 55 -0.77 -16.44 6.21
C VAL A 55 -0.41 -14.96 6.01
N LEU A 56 -1.02 -14.06 6.79
CA LEU A 56 -0.72 -12.62 6.74
C LEU A 56 0.74 -12.33 7.11
N PHE A 57 1.20 -12.80 8.27
CA PHE A 57 2.56 -12.55 8.75
C PHE A 57 3.62 -13.27 7.91
N LYS A 58 3.32 -14.49 7.43
CA LYS A 58 4.25 -15.25 6.60
C LYS A 58 4.49 -14.59 5.25
N ASN A 59 3.46 -14.04 4.61
CA ASN A 59 3.54 -13.65 3.19
C ASN A 59 3.45 -12.15 2.92
N TYR A 60 2.80 -11.38 3.79
CA TYR A 60 2.36 -10.03 3.42
C TYR A 60 2.71 -8.95 4.43
N ILE A 61 2.71 -9.27 5.71
CA ILE A 61 2.86 -8.32 6.80
C ILE A 61 4.17 -8.61 7.52
N TYR A 62 5.02 -7.59 7.64
CA TYR A 62 6.23 -7.71 8.43
C TYR A 62 5.85 -7.59 9.91
N PHE A 63 5.90 -8.72 10.62
CA PHE A 63 5.58 -8.79 12.05
C PHE A 63 6.62 -9.60 12.85
N ASP A 64 7.73 -9.96 12.21
CA ASP A 64 8.76 -10.85 12.77
C ASP A 64 9.34 -10.29 14.08
N TYR A 65 9.48 -8.97 14.19
CA TYR A 65 9.95 -8.31 15.42
C TYR A 65 9.01 -8.52 16.62
N VAL A 66 7.68 -8.63 16.41
CA VAL A 66 6.72 -8.98 17.47
C VAL A 66 6.72 -10.47 17.72
N LEU A 67 6.74 -11.27 16.65
CA LEU A 67 6.70 -12.73 16.77
C LEU A 67 7.92 -13.29 17.51
N ASN A 68 9.06 -12.59 17.43
CA ASN A 68 10.31 -12.92 18.11
C ASN A 68 10.49 -12.16 19.44
N ASP A 69 9.48 -11.46 19.93
CA ASP A 69 9.53 -10.76 21.21
C ASP A 69 9.64 -11.76 22.37
N THR A 70 10.61 -11.55 23.26
CA THR A 70 10.90 -12.43 24.40
C THR A 70 9.94 -12.21 25.58
N VAL A 71 9.24 -11.08 25.62
CA VAL A 71 8.24 -10.77 26.65
C VAL A 71 6.87 -11.25 26.15
N VAL A 72 6.36 -12.34 26.73
CA VAL A 72 5.15 -13.02 26.27
C VAL A 72 3.93 -12.12 26.32
N GLU A 73 3.73 -11.38 27.41
CA GLU A 73 2.57 -10.50 27.59
C GLU A 73 2.55 -9.39 26.53
N ARG A 74 3.72 -8.83 26.21
CA ARG A 74 3.87 -7.80 25.19
C ARG A 74 3.60 -8.34 23.80
N LYS A 75 4.10 -9.54 23.49
CA LYS A 75 3.85 -10.24 22.24
C LYS A 75 2.35 -10.51 22.04
N GLU A 76 1.69 -11.08 23.04
CA GLU A 76 0.26 -11.42 22.96
C GLU A 76 -0.61 -10.18 22.81
N SER A 77 -0.35 -9.12 23.60
CA SER A 77 -1.04 -7.84 23.47
C SER A 77 -0.94 -7.30 22.04
N ARG A 78 0.25 -7.29 21.43
CA ARG A 78 0.44 -6.80 20.06
C ARG A 78 -0.26 -7.65 19.00
N ILE A 79 -0.27 -8.98 19.16
CA ILE A 79 -1.00 -9.90 18.27
C ILE A 79 -2.52 -9.68 18.35
N GLN A 80 -3.05 -9.30 19.52
CA GLN A 80 -4.46 -8.97 19.69
C GLN A 80 -4.82 -7.65 18.99
N HIS A 81 -3.98 -6.62 19.12
CA HIS A 81 -4.21 -5.32 18.47
C HIS A 81 -4.08 -5.35 16.95
N PHE A 82 -3.37 -6.34 16.39
CA PHE A 82 -3.22 -6.51 14.96
C PHE A 82 -4.57 -6.56 14.22
N ASP A 83 -5.58 -7.25 14.75
CA ASP A 83 -6.87 -7.38 14.07
C ASP A 83 -7.59 -6.04 13.90
N SER A 84 -7.52 -5.19 14.94
CA SER A 84 -8.08 -3.84 14.90
C SER A 84 -7.38 -2.99 13.84
N LEU A 85 -6.05 -2.98 13.82
CA LEU A 85 -5.26 -2.24 12.84
C LEU A 85 -5.50 -2.75 11.41
N PHE A 86 -5.51 -4.07 11.23
CA PHE A 86 -5.70 -4.69 9.92
C PHE A 86 -7.15 -4.56 9.42
N SER A 87 -8.14 -4.41 10.30
CA SER A 87 -9.54 -4.20 9.91
C SER A 87 -9.72 -2.98 8.99
N ARG A 88 -8.92 -1.91 9.20
CA ARG A 88 -8.92 -0.74 8.33
C ARG A 88 -8.50 -1.08 6.90
N PHE A 89 -7.60 -2.06 6.72
CA PHE A 89 -7.22 -2.57 5.40
C PHE A 89 -8.35 -3.19 4.66
N LYS A 90 -8.99 -4.11 5.36
CA LYS A 90 -10.13 -4.77 4.81
C LYS A 90 -11.24 -3.79 4.43
N ASN A 91 -11.52 -2.81 5.29
CA ASN A 91 -12.54 -1.81 5.04
C ASN A 91 -12.25 -0.96 3.79
N ILE A 92 -10.99 -0.56 3.58
CA ILE A 92 -10.57 0.18 2.38
C ILE A 92 -10.78 -0.68 1.12
N VAL A 93 -10.30 -1.93 1.13
CA VAL A 93 -10.47 -2.87 0.00
C VAL A 93 -11.95 -3.11 -0.30
N ASN A 94 -12.77 -3.34 0.74
CA ASN A 94 -14.20 -3.59 0.58
C ASN A 94 -14.96 -2.36 0.05
N ARG A 95 -14.62 -1.17 0.55
CA ARG A 95 -15.29 0.09 0.16
C ARG A 95 -14.96 0.50 -1.28
N ILE A 96 -13.70 0.41 -1.66
CA ILE A 96 -13.22 0.85 -2.98
C ILE A 96 -13.44 -0.24 -4.04
N GLY A 97 -13.35 -1.50 -3.61
CA GLY A 97 -13.32 -2.66 -4.47
C GLY A 97 -11.91 -2.89 -5.02
N ILE A 98 -11.46 -4.15 -5.01
CA ILE A 98 -10.11 -4.53 -5.46
C ILE A 98 -9.77 -4.05 -6.88
N LYS A 99 -10.76 -3.97 -7.78
CA LYS A 99 -10.54 -3.51 -9.16
C LYS A 99 -10.12 -2.03 -9.22
N ASN A 100 -10.58 -1.22 -8.27
CA ASN A 100 -10.36 0.22 -8.22
C ASN A 100 -9.23 0.63 -7.28
N LEU A 101 -8.76 -0.26 -6.40
CA LEU A 101 -7.60 0.01 -5.56
C LEU A 101 -6.31 -0.10 -6.40
N ASP A 102 -5.44 0.89 -6.29
CA ASP A 102 -4.11 0.88 -6.91
C ASP A 102 -3.09 1.59 -6.02
N ALA A 103 -1.80 1.42 -6.33
CA ALA A 103 -0.73 2.12 -5.65
C ALA A 103 0.47 2.37 -6.57
N LYS A 104 1.22 3.42 -6.27
CA LYS A 104 2.45 3.80 -6.99
C LYS A 104 3.54 4.22 -6.02
N PRO A 105 4.82 4.12 -6.40
CA PRO A 105 5.92 4.66 -5.62
C PRO A 105 5.70 6.14 -5.27
N VAL A 106 6.05 6.53 -4.06
CA VAL A 106 5.82 7.89 -3.53
C VAL A 106 6.58 8.96 -4.31
N ARG A 107 7.69 8.61 -4.97
CA ARG A 107 8.44 9.52 -5.85
C ARG A 107 7.63 10.07 -7.04
N PHE A 108 6.51 9.44 -7.40
CA PHE A 108 5.58 9.97 -8.41
C PHE A 108 4.64 11.06 -7.86
N TYR A 109 4.70 11.34 -6.55
CA TYR A 109 3.86 12.28 -5.84
C TYR A 109 4.64 13.47 -5.27
N LYS A 110 5.85 13.77 -5.76
CA LYS A 110 6.69 14.88 -5.26
C LYS A 110 5.96 16.23 -5.19
N ASN A 111 5.03 16.47 -6.10
CA ASN A 111 4.23 17.70 -6.15
C ASN A 111 2.92 17.63 -5.36
N ASN A 112 2.68 16.55 -4.60
CA ASN A 112 1.46 16.33 -3.83
C ASN A 112 1.75 16.43 -2.33
N GLU A 113 0.76 16.87 -1.56
CA GLU A 113 0.90 17.03 -0.10
C GLU A 113 1.25 15.73 0.63
N VAL A 114 0.89 14.57 0.06
CA VAL A 114 1.26 13.26 0.59
C VAL A 114 2.78 13.03 0.64
N TYR A 115 3.56 13.78 -0.15
CA TYR A 115 5.03 13.72 -0.18
C TYR A 115 5.69 14.70 0.80
N LYS A 116 5.01 15.77 1.22
CA LYS A 116 5.59 16.75 2.17
C LYS A 116 6.18 16.11 3.43
N PRO A 117 5.55 15.09 4.05
CA PRO A 117 6.06 14.43 5.27
C PRO A 117 7.38 13.66 5.14
N PHE A 118 7.93 13.62 3.94
CA PHE A 118 8.89 12.63 3.49
C PHE A 118 10.10 13.26 2.80
N GLU A 119 10.05 14.57 2.57
CA GLU A 119 11.01 15.30 1.75
C GLU A 119 12.46 15.14 2.28
N ASN A 120 12.62 15.02 3.59
CA ASN A 120 13.92 14.81 4.24
C ASN A 120 14.15 13.34 4.64
N GLU A 121 13.09 12.63 5.02
CA GLU A 121 13.13 11.34 5.69
C GLU A 121 13.23 10.15 4.71
N LEU A 122 12.88 10.35 3.43
CA LEU A 122 12.85 9.27 2.44
C LEU A 122 14.15 8.99 1.69
N GLN A 123 15.24 9.72 1.95
CA GLN A 123 16.48 9.55 1.15
C GLN A 123 16.93 8.08 1.00
N LYS A 124 16.67 7.23 2.00
CA LYS A 124 17.00 5.79 1.96
C LYS A 124 15.79 4.87 1.76
N THR A 125 14.59 5.32 2.07
CA THR A 125 13.38 4.50 2.14
C THR A 125 12.36 4.81 1.04
N GLU A 126 12.60 5.82 0.19
CA GLU A 126 11.66 6.26 -0.86
C GLU A 126 11.16 5.10 -1.74
N LYS A 127 12.08 4.23 -2.16
CA LYS A 127 11.79 3.03 -2.98
C LYS A 127 10.86 2.02 -2.31
N ASN A 128 10.73 2.09 -1.00
CA ASN A 128 9.90 1.21 -0.17
C ASN A 128 8.57 1.86 0.23
N VAL A 129 8.31 3.09 -0.21
CA VAL A 129 7.09 3.81 0.14
C VAL A 129 6.19 3.95 -1.08
N PHE A 130 4.94 3.53 -0.91
CA PHE A 130 3.91 3.60 -1.93
C PHE A 130 2.77 4.49 -1.46
N VAL A 131 2.17 5.22 -2.39
CA VAL A 131 0.92 5.94 -2.20
C VAL A 131 -0.18 5.10 -2.83
N TYR A 132 -1.23 4.77 -2.06
CA TYR A 132 -2.40 4.07 -2.58
C TYR A 132 -3.56 5.04 -2.84
N PHE A 133 -4.36 4.74 -3.85
CA PHE A 133 -5.42 5.60 -4.35
C PHE A 133 -6.54 4.78 -4.99
N ASP A 134 -7.68 5.43 -5.20
CA ASP A 134 -8.77 4.92 -6.03
C ASP A 134 -8.49 5.29 -7.49
N LYS A 135 -8.43 4.32 -8.41
CA LYS A 135 -8.19 4.55 -9.85
C LYS A 135 -9.16 5.55 -10.47
N ARG A 136 -10.36 5.69 -9.91
CA ARG A 136 -11.36 6.68 -10.34
C ARG A 136 -10.99 8.11 -9.95
N LYS A 137 -10.08 8.28 -8.98
CA LYS A 137 -9.58 9.55 -8.45
C LYS A 137 -8.06 9.48 -8.21
N PRO A 138 -7.24 9.31 -9.27
CA PRO A 138 -5.80 9.01 -9.12
C PRO A 138 -4.97 10.15 -8.54
N HIS A 139 -5.49 11.39 -8.57
CA HIS A 139 -4.84 12.57 -7.99
C HIS A 139 -5.25 12.84 -6.54
N SER A 140 -6.06 11.97 -5.94
CA SER A 140 -6.50 12.06 -4.54
C SER A 140 -5.97 10.85 -3.76
N PRO A 141 -4.71 10.89 -3.30
CA PRO A 141 -4.14 9.87 -2.43
C PRO A 141 -5.05 9.51 -1.26
N LEU A 142 -5.10 8.24 -0.92
CA LEU A 142 -5.83 7.73 0.24
C LEU A 142 -4.91 7.53 1.45
N GLY A 143 -3.62 7.36 1.20
CA GLY A 143 -2.60 7.24 2.21
C GLY A 143 -1.31 6.63 1.65
N THR A 144 -0.39 6.32 2.56
CA THR A 144 0.91 5.74 2.25
C THR A 144 1.11 4.36 2.86
N LEU A 145 1.99 3.60 2.25
CA LEU A 145 2.40 2.24 2.58
C LEU A 145 3.91 2.25 2.77
N LEU A 146 4.43 1.61 3.80
CA LEU A 146 5.86 1.37 3.98
C LEU A 146 6.14 -0.13 3.98
N PHE A 147 7.05 -0.56 3.11
CA PHE A 147 7.49 -1.94 2.99
C PHE A 147 8.87 -2.16 3.62
N GLU A 148 9.12 -3.36 4.11
CA GLU A 148 10.42 -3.79 4.61
C GLU A 148 11.31 -4.18 3.43
N GLU A 149 12.53 -3.65 3.40
CA GLU A 149 13.41 -3.72 2.23
C GLU A 149 13.80 -5.16 1.84
N LYS A 150 14.04 -6.04 2.81
CA LYS A 150 14.54 -7.40 2.53
C LYS A 150 13.43 -8.36 2.12
N SER A 151 12.33 -8.33 2.85
CA SER A 151 11.20 -9.25 2.69
C SER A 151 10.12 -8.72 1.76
N ASN A 152 10.11 -7.42 1.44
CA ASN A 152 9.06 -6.73 0.67
C ASN A 152 7.68 -6.89 1.30
N LYS A 153 7.63 -7.18 2.62
CA LYS A 153 6.40 -7.27 3.40
C LYS A 153 6.01 -5.89 3.91
N LEU A 154 4.71 -5.65 4.04
CA LEU A 154 4.16 -4.39 4.51
C LEU A 154 4.41 -4.22 6.02
N ILE A 155 5.09 -3.13 6.40
CA ILE A 155 5.36 -2.76 7.81
C ILE A 155 4.24 -1.86 8.33
N ALA A 156 3.85 -0.85 7.54
CA ALA A 156 2.99 0.22 8.00
C ALA A 156 2.12 0.76 6.89
N TRP A 157 0.95 1.29 7.26
CA TRP A 157 -0.05 1.65 6.26
C TRP A 157 -0.82 2.94 6.50
N ILE A 158 -0.50 3.62 7.59
CA ILE A 158 -1.06 4.92 7.91
C ILE A 158 0.10 5.82 8.28
N LEU A 159 0.17 6.98 7.63
CA LEU A 159 0.93 8.08 8.15
C LEU A 159 0.03 8.86 9.12
N LEU A 160 0.43 8.95 10.38
CA LEU A 160 -0.14 9.89 11.33
C LEU A 160 0.69 11.17 11.30
N ASN A 161 0.01 12.31 11.21
CA ASN A 161 0.58 13.60 11.58
C ASN A 161 0.08 13.94 12.99
N GLN A 162 0.97 13.87 13.98
CA GLN A 162 0.68 14.29 15.36
C GLN A 162 1.55 15.49 15.70
N GLY A 163 0.95 16.69 15.65
CA GLY A 163 1.65 17.92 16.04
C GLY A 163 2.86 18.29 15.17
N GLY A 164 2.81 17.99 13.86
CA GLY A 164 3.93 18.24 12.94
C GLY A 164 4.95 17.11 12.89
N TYR A 165 4.81 16.09 13.74
CA TYR A 165 5.61 14.87 13.67
C TYR A 165 4.87 13.81 12.85
N HIS A 166 5.57 13.30 11.84
CA HIS A 166 5.04 12.31 10.92
C HIS A 166 5.50 10.92 11.32
N TYR A 167 4.56 10.10 11.79
CA TYR A 167 4.82 8.73 12.20
C TYR A 167 4.14 7.77 11.25
N PHE A 168 4.85 6.72 10.87
CA PHE A 168 4.16 5.54 10.39
C PHE A 168 3.50 4.85 11.58
N LEU A 169 2.19 4.65 11.50
CA LEU A 169 1.49 3.59 12.22
C LEU A 169 1.96 2.27 11.63
N THR A 170 3.18 1.93 12.02
CA THR A 170 3.67 0.57 12.05
C THR A 170 2.76 -0.21 12.99
N PHE A 171 2.69 -1.53 12.85
CA PHE A 171 2.08 -2.36 13.88
C PHE A 171 2.83 -2.29 15.24
N ASN A 172 3.73 -1.31 15.45
CA ASN A 172 4.60 -1.10 16.61
C ASN A 172 4.01 -0.15 17.67
N LEU A 173 2.96 0.64 17.36
CA LEU A 173 2.49 1.72 18.25
C LEU A 173 1.51 1.28 19.35
N LEU A 174 1.38 -0.03 19.59
CA LEU A 174 0.66 -0.59 20.74
C LEU A 174 1.57 -1.57 21.49
#